data_AF-A0A3D3CGJ9-F1
#
_entry.id   AF-A0A3D3CGJ9-F1
#
_cell.length_a   1.000
_cell.length_b   1.000
_cell.length_c   1.000
_cell.angle_alpha   90.00
_cell.angle_beta   90.00
_cell.angle_gamma   90.00
#
_symmetry.space_group_name_H-M   'P 1'
#
loop_
_entity.id
_entity.type
_entity.pdbx_description
1 polymer ?
#
loop_
_entity_poly.entity_id
_entity_poly.type
_entity_poly.pdbx_seq_one_letter_code
_entity_poly.pdbx_strand_id
1 'polypeptide(L)'
;VTTVLTVILCTVFLTLSPAWAATQEKAAPTPVNLGQDGSKMQWYIVNYGKDDAAHFAVARKYYTNASEKKKTVELLMSKFGLSQEAAQKLYFTEYGYTYSKDGKQFALTYLTHYDMVGTVVYSTEYPDTAREYVVMSKNMVPYKAYLYATGKRVAPPVQRNAAPKVVK
;
A
#
# COMPACT_ATOMS: atom_id res chain seq x y z
N VAL A 1 78.50 -19.61 4.83
CA VAL A 1 77.97 -20.24 6.06
C VAL A 1 76.90 -19.32 6.61
N THR A 2 75.66 -19.86 6.68
CA THR A 2 74.43 -19.40 7.39
C THR A 2 73.73 -18.11 6.88
N THR A 3 72.68 -18.18 6.05
CA THR A 3 71.21 -18.11 6.36
C THR A 3 70.81 -16.99 7.34
N VAL A 4 69.83 -16.11 7.07
CA VAL A 4 68.38 -16.41 7.08
C VAL A 4 67.56 -15.43 6.21
N LEU A 5 66.57 -16.03 5.54
CA LEU A 5 65.38 -15.56 4.83
C LEU A 5 64.48 -14.57 5.61
N THR A 6 64.00 -13.47 4.98
CA THR A 6 62.67 -12.92 5.31
C THR A 6 62.07 -12.16 4.12
N VAL A 7 61.05 -12.77 3.50
CA VAL A 7 60.06 -12.17 2.61
C VAL A 7 58.97 -11.58 3.50
N ILE A 8 58.66 -10.28 3.43
CA ILE A 8 57.34 -9.77 3.86
C ILE A 8 56.84 -8.69 2.88
N LEU A 9 55.85 -9.14 2.13
CA LEU A 9 54.81 -8.45 1.37
C LEU A 9 53.87 -7.68 2.33
N CYS A 10 53.80 -6.35 2.21
CA CYS A 10 52.80 -5.45 2.83
C CYS A 10 52.73 -4.20 1.92
N THR A 11 51.63 -3.61 1.48
CA THR A 11 50.27 -3.56 2.03
C THR A 11 49.36 -3.00 0.93
N VAL A 12 48.45 -3.81 0.38
CA VAL A 12 47.25 -3.32 -0.30
C VAL A 12 46.11 -4.21 0.15
N PHE A 13 45.42 -3.81 1.21
CA PHE A 13 44.07 -4.30 1.47
C PHE A 13 43.20 -3.15 1.96
N LEU A 14 42.46 -2.65 0.97
CA LEU A 14 41.20 -1.94 1.04
C LEU A 14 40.48 -2.14 2.38
N THR A 15 40.32 -1.05 3.12
CA THR A 15 39.37 -0.92 4.21
C THR A 15 37.95 -1.08 3.66
N LEU A 16 37.44 -2.30 3.67
CA LEU A 16 36.03 -2.60 3.52
C LEU A 16 35.32 -2.11 4.78
N SER A 17 34.74 -0.92 4.73
CA SER A 17 33.67 -0.54 5.66
C SER A 17 32.40 -1.25 5.22
N PRO A 18 31.83 -2.21 5.97
CA PRO A 18 30.45 -2.57 5.78
C PRO A 18 29.63 -1.42 6.39
N ALA A 19 29.38 -0.40 5.58
CA ALA A 19 28.23 0.46 5.80
C ALA A 19 27.00 -0.43 5.59
N TRP A 20 26.58 -1.12 6.66
CA TRP A 20 25.21 -1.57 6.79
C TRP A 20 24.36 -0.30 6.80
N ALA A 21 24.05 0.20 5.60
CA ALA A 21 22.88 0.98 5.37
C ALA A 21 21.72 0.07 5.77
N ALA A 22 21.35 0.14 7.05
CA ALA A 22 20.03 -0.22 7.49
C ALA A 22 19.10 0.67 6.66
N THR A 23 18.66 0.15 5.52
CA THR A 23 17.41 0.56 4.91
C THR A 23 16.40 0.37 6.02
N GLN A 24 16.04 1.46 6.68
CA GLN A 24 14.83 1.49 7.50
C GLN A 24 13.72 1.08 6.54
N GLU A 25 13.32 -0.20 6.59
CA GLU A 25 11.97 -0.57 6.22
C GLU A 25 11.09 0.38 7.02
N LYS A 26 10.58 1.43 6.35
CA LYS A 26 9.52 2.26 6.90
C LYS A 26 8.42 1.27 7.24
N ALA A 27 8.27 0.97 8.53
CA ALA A 27 7.21 0.12 9.02
C ALA A 27 5.92 0.58 8.33
N ALA A 28 5.27 -0.33 7.59
CA ALA A 28 4.08 0.01 6.83
C ALA A 28 3.10 0.73 7.76
N PRO A 29 2.65 1.95 7.41
CA PRO A 29 1.82 2.73 8.31
C PRO A 29 0.60 1.91 8.73
N THR A 30 0.30 1.90 10.03
CA THR A 30 -0.84 1.14 10.54
C THR A 30 -2.10 1.55 9.78
N PRO A 31 -2.88 0.59 9.26
CA PRO A 31 -4.06 0.91 8.47
C PRO A 31 -5.00 1.85 9.22
N VAL A 32 -5.39 2.96 8.58
CA VAL A 32 -6.30 3.95 9.16
C VAL A 32 -7.72 3.68 8.70
N ASN A 33 -8.62 3.40 9.63
CA ASN A 33 -10.04 3.15 9.34
C ASN A 33 -10.73 4.43 8.81
N LEU A 34 -11.31 4.38 7.61
CA LEU A 34 -12.06 5.49 6.97
C LEU A 34 -13.58 5.40 7.15
N GLY A 35 -14.03 4.39 7.88
CA GLY A 35 -15.43 4.02 8.07
C GLY A 35 -16.02 3.30 6.87
N GLN A 36 -17.35 3.24 6.87
CA GLN A 36 -18.11 2.64 5.77
C GLN A 36 -18.45 3.66 4.68
N ASP A 37 -18.56 3.19 3.45
CA ASP A 37 -19.15 3.95 2.34
C ASP A 37 -20.68 3.78 2.28
N GLY A 38 -21.34 4.43 1.31
CA GLY A 38 -22.78 4.31 1.10
C GLY A 38 -23.25 2.89 0.77
N SER A 39 -22.34 2.01 0.36
CA SER A 39 -22.60 0.60 0.06
C SER A 39 -22.30 -0.31 1.26
N LYS A 40 -22.03 0.28 2.43
CA LYS A 40 -21.66 -0.42 3.69
C LYS A 40 -20.38 -1.24 3.58
N MET A 41 -19.46 -0.86 2.68
CA MET A 41 -18.12 -1.43 2.61
C MET A 41 -17.18 -0.75 3.58
N GLN A 42 -16.35 -1.53 4.26
CA GLN A 42 -15.38 -1.02 5.20
C GLN A 42 -14.07 -0.63 4.50
N TRP A 43 -13.59 0.59 4.74
CA TRP A 43 -12.40 1.12 4.07
C TRP A 43 -11.26 1.42 5.05
N TYR A 44 -10.04 1.21 4.58
CA TYR A 44 -8.81 1.57 5.29
C TYR A 44 -7.80 2.23 4.37
N ILE A 45 -7.07 3.24 4.85
CA ILE A 45 -5.85 3.71 4.17
C ILE A 45 -4.70 2.87 4.67
N VAL A 46 -3.90 2.32 3.75
CA VAL A 46 -2.75 1.46 4.09
C VAL A 46 -1.42 2.07 3.70
N ASN A 47 -1.41 3.09 2.85
CA ASN A 47 -0.24 3.89 2.52
C ASN A 47 -0.68 5.26 2.01
N TYR A 48 0.13 6.30 2.23
CA TYR A 48 -0.11 7.63 1.69
C TYR A 48 1.14 8.49 1.80
N GLY A 49 1.22 9.52 0.98
CA GLY A 49 2.32 10.45 1.02
C GLY A 49 2.33 11.43 -0.13
N LYS A 50 3.53 11.85 -0.47
CA LYS A 50 3.84 12.71 -1.61
C LYS A 50 5.12 12.19 -2.23
N ASP A 51 5.09 11.99 -3.54
CA ASP A 51 6.29 11.79 -4.35
C ASP A 51 6.64 13.08 -5.11
N ASP A 52 7.66 13.04 -5.97
CA ASP A 52 8.10 14.21 -6.73
C ASP A 52 7.02 14.75 -7.69
N ALA A 53 6.04 13.92 -8.08
CA ALA A 53 5.01 14.27 -9.04
C ALA A 53 3.72 14.78 -8.37
N ALA A 54 3.24 14.10 -7.32
CA ALA A 54 1.95 14.34 -6.72
C ALA A 54 1.81 13.77 -5.30
N HIS A 55 0.75 14.18 -4.61
CA HIS A 55 0.27 13.41 -3.48
C HIS A 55 -0.28 12.07 -3.97
N PHE A 56 -0.15 11.03 -3.15
CA PHE A 56 -0.71 9.71 -3.41
C PHE A 56 -1.34 9.11 -2.15
N ALA A 57 -2.25 8.15 -2.35
CA ALA A 57 -2.76 7.31 -1.29
C ALA A 57 -3.13 5.92 -1.81
N VAL A 58 -3.06 4.93 -0.93
CA VAL A 58 -3.49 3.56 -1.17
C VAL A 58 -4.55 3.21 -0.15
N ALA A 59 -5.71 2.78 -0.62
CA ALA A 59 -6.82 2.37 0.23
C ALA A 59 -7.30 0.96 -0.09
N ARG A 60 -7.70 0.22 0.95
CA ARG A 60 -8.33 -1.10 0.84
C ARG A 60 -9.81 -1.03 1.16
N LYS A 61 -10.62 -1.62 0.29
CA LYS A 61 -12.05 -1.90 0.48
C LYS A 61 -12.24 -3.35 0.86
N TYR A 62 -12.75 -3.60 2.06
CA TYR A 62 -13.12 -4.93 2.52
C TYR A 62 -14.60 -5.18 2.25
N TYR A 63 -14.90 -6.37 1.72
CA TYR A 63 -16.23 -6.76 1.30
C TYR A 63 -17.12 -7.17 2.48
N THR A 64 -17.55 -6.18 3.28
CA THR A 64 -18.45 -6.38 4.43
C THR A 64 -19.93 -6.47 4.04
N ASN A 65 -20.28 -6.11 2.80
CA ASN A 65 -21.61 -6.27 2.24
C ASN A 65 -21.63 -7.41 1.21
N ALA A 66 -22.38 -8.48 1.50
CA ALA A 66 -22.44 -9.67 0.66
C ALA A 66 -23.04 -9.42 -0.74
N SER A 67 -24.03 -8.52 -0.85
CA SER A 67 -24.67 -8.21 -2.14
C SER A 67 -23.68 -7.55 -3.10
N GLU A 68 -22.93 -6.59 -2.61
CA GLU A 68 -21.89 -5.90 -3.38
C GLU A 68 -20.66 -6.77 -3.66
N LYS A 69 -20.33 -7.70 -2.75
CA LYS A 69 -19.35 -8.76 -3.03
C LYS A 69 -19.82 -9.61 -4.21
N LYS A 70 -21.07 -10.08 -4.19
CA LYS A 70 -21.66 -10.87 -5.26
C LYS A 70 -21.62 -10.15 -6.61
N LYS A 71 -22.04 -8.87 -6.65
CA LYS A 71 -21.93 -8.05 -7.87
C LYS A 71 -20.50 -7.95 -8.40
N THR A 72 -19.51 -7.80 -7.52
CA THR A 72 -18.11 -7.77 -7.96
C THR A 72 -17.64 -9.13 -8.48
N VAL A 73 -18.01 -10.23 -7.82
CA VAL A 73 -17.69 -11.59 -8.30
C VAL A 73 -18.29 -11.83 -9.68
N GLU A 74 -19.56 -11.46 -9.90
CA GLU A 74 -20.23 -11.55 -11.19
C GLU A 74 -19.54 -10.68 -12.27
N LEU A 75 -19.07 -9.49 -11.89
CA LEU A 75 -18.28 -8.63 -12.79
C LEU A 75 -16.94 -9.30 -13.17
N LEU A 76 -16.23 -9.86 -12.19
CA LEU A 76 -14.97 -10.58 -12.40
C LEU A 76 -15.13 -11.76 -13.36
N MET A 77 -16.23 -12.50 -13.24
CA MET A 77 -16.54 -13.60 -14.14
C MET A 77 -16.93 -13.10 -15.54
N SER A 78 -17.88 -12.18 -15.62
CA SER A 78 -18.51 -11.80 -16.90
C SER A 78 -17.67 -10.86 -17.76
N LYS A 79 -16.93 -9.92 -17.16
CA LYS A 79 -16.12 -8.93 -17.89
C LYS A 79 -14.68 -9.35 -18.05
N PHE A 80 -14.13 -10.04 -17.07
CA PHE A 80 -12.71 -10.37 -17.02
C PHE A 80 -12.44 -11.87 -17.24
N GLY A 81 -13.49 -12.68 -17.42
CA GLY A 81 -13.38 -14.09 -17.80
C GLY A 81 -12.83 -14.99 -16.70
N LEU A 82 -12.85 -14.55 -15.43
CA LEU A 82 -12.39 -15.38 -14.32
C LEU A 82 -13.30 -16.58 -14.12
N SER A 83 -12.72 -17.73 -13.79
CA SER A 83 -13.49 -18.87 -13.32
C SER A 83 -14.24 -18.50 -12.03
N GLN A 84 -15.38 -19.16 -11.79
CA GLN A 84 -16.12 -18.98 -10.55
C GLN A 84 -15.25 -19.23 -9.32
N GLU A 85 -14.41 -20.27 -9.36
CA GLU A 85 -13.50 -20.61 -8.27
C GLU A 85 -12.51 -19.47 -7.97
N ALA A 86 -11.90 -18.86 -9.01
CA ALA A 86 -10.97 -17.76 -8.83
C ALA A 86 -11.70 -16.50 -8.33
N ALA A 87 -12.83 -16.14 -8.94
CA ALA A 87 -13.57 -14.94 -8.58
C ALA A 87 -14.13 -14.98 -7.15
N GLN A 88 -14.58 -16.15 -6.68
CA GLN A 88 -15.13 -16.31 -5.33
C GLN A 88 -14.10 -16.11 -4.20
N LYS A 89 -12.80 -16.23 -4.51
CA LYS A 89 -11.71 -15.96 -3.55
C LYS A 89 -11.65 -14.50 -3.12
N LEU A 90 -12.30 -13.57 -3.85
CA LEU A 90 -12.35 -12.14 -3.55
C LEU A 90 -12.63 -11.85 -2.07
N TYR A 91 -11.72 -11.12 -1.42
CA TYR A 91 -11.80 -10.73 -0.02
C TYR A 91 -11.69 -9.22 0.20
N PHE A 92 -10.73 -8.56 -0.46
CA PHE A 92 -10.63 -7.10 -0.49
C PHE A 92 -10.17 -6.60 -1.86
N THR A 93 -10.25 -5.29 -2.06
CA THR A 93 -9.70 -4.62 -3.23
C THR A 93 -8.87 -3.44 -2.78
N GLU A 94 -7.64 -3.38 -3.28
CA GLU A 94 -6.74 -2.27 -3.08
C GLU A 94 -6.84 -1.30 -4.26
N TYR A 95 -6.83 -0.01 -3.95
CA TYR A 95 -6.95 1.08 -4.90
C TYR A 95 -5.75 2.01 -4.69
N GLY A 96 -4.99 2.24 -5.75
CA GLY A 96 -3.97 3.28 -5.80
C GLY A 96 -4.55 4.58 -6.33
N TYR A 97 -4.33 5.68 -5.61
CA TYR A 97 -4.77 7.01 -5.99
C TYR A 97 -3.58 7.95 -6.16
N THR A 98 -3.64 8.75 -7.22
CA THR A 98 -2.82 9.96 -7.39
C THR A 98 -3.73 11.18 -7.42
N TYR A 99 -3.23 12.33 -6.97
CA TYR A 99 -4.01 13.57 -6.87
C TYR A 99 -3.46 14.65 -7.80
N SER A 100 -4.36 15.47 -8.35
CA SER A 100 -3.96 16.64 -9.13
C SER A 100 -3.18 17.63 -8.26
N LYS A 101 -2.31 18.44 -8.86
CA LYS A 101 -1.48 19.43 -8.15
C LYS A 101 -2.31 20.42 -7.33
N ASP A 102 -3.49 20.79 -7.81
CA ASP A 102 -4.42 21.69 -7.11
C ASP A 102 -5.26 20.99 -6.03
N GLY A 103 -5.16 19.66 -5.92
CA GLY A 103 -5.87 18.87 -4.92
C GLY A 103 -7.37 18.77 -5.13
N LYS A 104 -7.88 19.08 -6.32
CA LYS A 104 -9.33 19.02 -6.62
C LYS A 104 -9.76 17.71 -7.26
N GLN A 105 -8.85 17.00 -7.90
CA GLN A 105 -9.12 15.78 -8.65
C GLN A 105 -8.22 14.64 -8.19
N PHE A 106 -8.68 13.42 -8.44
CA PHE A 106 -7.91 12.20 -8.24
C PHE A 106 -8.02 11.31 -9.47
N ALA A 107 -7.03 10.43 -9.67
CA ALA A 107 -7.10 9.37 -10.65
C ALA A 107 -6.68 8.05 -10.00
N LEU A 108 -7.18 6.93 -10.53
CA LEU A 108 -6.68 5.61 -10.17
C LEU A 108 -5.33 5.37 -10.85
N THR A 109 -4.38 4.82 -10.11
CA THR A 109 -3.11 4.32 -10.67
C THR A 109 -3.16 2.81 -10.85
N TYR A 110 -3.89 2.12 -9.99
CA TYR A 110 -4.19 0.70 -10.11
C TYR A 110 -5.43 0.33 -9.28
N LEU A 111 -5.96 -0.85 -9.56
CA LEU A 111 -6.96 -1.54 -8.77
C LEU A 111 -6.63 -3.02 -8.76
N THR A 112 -6.46 -3.60 -7.57
CA THR A 112 -6.09 -5.01 -7.41
C THR A 112 -7.03 -5.70 -6.45
N HIS A 113 -7.64 -6.78 -6.90
CA HIS A 113 -8.47 -7.68 -6.12
C HIS A 113 -7.61 -8.76 -5.49
N TYR A 114 -7.85 -9.04 -4.21
CA TYR A 114 -7.09 -10.01 -3.44
C TYR A 114 -8.00 -11.01 -2.76
N ASP A 115 -7.45 -12.19 -2.49
CA ASP A 115 -8.04 -13.17 -1.60
C ASP A 115 -7.74 -12.87 -0.12
N MET A 116 -8.14 -13.78 0.76
CA MET A 116 -8.00 -13.62 2.22
C MET A 116 -6.56 -13.61 2.71
N VAL A 117 -5.65 -14.28 1.98
CA VAL A 117 -4.23 -14.38 2.35
C VAL A 117 -3.39 -13.33 1.62
N GLY A 118 -4.00 -12.50 0.78
CA GLY A 118 -3.31 -11.44 0.03
C GLY A 118 -2.76 -11.89 -1.32
N THR A 119 -3.22 -13.04 -1.86
CA THR A 119 -2.92 -13.43 -3.23
C THR A 119 -3.76 -12.62 -4.21
N VAL A 120 -3.16 -12.18 -5.31
CA VAL A 120 -3.87 -11.44 -6.36
C VAL A 120 -4.88 -12.36 -7.05
N VAL A 121 -6.14 -11.93 -7.07
CA VAL A 121 -7.23 -12.54 -7.85
C VAL A 121 -7.26 -11.93 -9.25
N TYR A 122 -7.18 -10.60 -9.33
CA TYR A 122 -7.14 -9.86 -10.58
C TYR A 122 -6.57 -8.47 -10.35
N SER A 123 -5.85 -7.92 -11.33
CA SER A 123 -5.24 -6.59 -11.24
C SER A 123 -5.50 -5.80 -12.51
N THR A 124 -5.66 -4.49 -12.36
CA THR A 124 -5.71 -3.53 -13.45
C THR A 124 -4.82 -2.36 -13.10
N GLU A 125 -3.90 -2.01 -14.00
CA GLU A 125 -3.04 -0.84 -13.87
C GLU A 125 -3.47 0.24 -14.85
N TYR A 126 -3.38 1.49 -14.41
CA TYR A 126 -3.74 2.67 -15.19
C TYR A 126 -2.47 3.51 -15.40
N PRO A 127 -1.78 3.34 -16.54
CA PRO A 127 -0.60 4.13 -16.86
C PRO A 127 -0.96 5.61 -16.96
N ASP A 128 0.01 6.50 -16.74
CA ASP A 128 -0.17 7.96 -16.70
C ASP A 128 -1.01 8.50 -17.87
N THR A 129 -0.81 7.96 -19.09
CA THR A 129 -1.53 8.36 -20.31
C THR A 129 -3.00 7.94 -20.36
N ALA A 130 -3.42 6.97 -19.55
CA ALA A 130 -4.78 6.44 -19.49
C ALA A 130 -5.53 6.86 -18.21
N ARG A 131 -4.93 7.68 -17.35
CA ARG A 131 -5.53 8.12 -16.10
C ARG A 131 -6.62 9.15 -16.36
N GLU A 132 -7.85 8.79 -16.02
CA GLU A 132 -8.97 9.72 -15.97
C GLU A 132 -9.00 10.41 -14.61
N TYR A 133 -8.91 11.75 -14.62
CA TYR A 133 -9.01 12.54 -13.41
C TYR A 133 -10.47 12.91 -13.12
N VAL A 134 -10.92 12.52 -11.92
CA VAL A 134 -12.28 12.73 -11.44
C VAL A 134 -12.28 13.76 -10.32
N VAL A 135 -13.24 14.69 -10.35
CA VAL A 135 -13.41 15.70 -9.28
C VAL A 135 -13.75 15.01 -7.96
N MET A 136 -13.02 15.35 -6.91
CA MET A 136 -13.26 14.84 -5.56
C MET A 136 -14.43 15.54 -4.89
N SER A 137 -15.32 14.76 -4.27
CA SER A 137 -16.32 15.25 -3.32
C SER A 137 -16.06 14.73 -1.91
N LYS A 138 -16.52 15.48 -0.89
CA LYS A 138 -16.19 15.23 0.53
C LYS A 138 -16.58 13.84 1.06
N ASN A 139 -17.58 13.21 0.44
CA ASN A 139 -18.09 11.89 0.81
C ASN A 139 -17.30 10.73 0.17
N MET A 140 -16.41 11.01 -0.79
CA MET A 140 -15.61 9.99 -1.46
C MET A 140 -14.44 9.51 -0.60
N VAL A 141 -14.10 8.22 -0.73
CA VAL A 141 -12.89 7.63 -0.13
C VAL A 141 -11.60 8.33 -0.59
N PRO A 142 -11.40 8.61 -1.90
CA PRO A 142 -10.28 9.42 -2.37
C PRO A 142 -10.13 10.75 -1.63
N TYR A 143 -11.24 11.48 -1.39
CA TYR A 143 -11.17 12.73 -0.64
C TYR A 143 -10.73 12.51 0.81
N LYS A 144 -11.30 11.51 1.49
CA LYS A 144 -10.89 11.16 2.86
C LYS A 144 -9.40 10.80 2.92
N ALA A 145 -8.90 10.04 1.94
CA ALA A 145 -7.51 9.63 1.84
C ALA A 145 -6.56 10.79 1.52
N TYR A 146 -6.98 11.72 0.65
CA TYR A 146 -6.25 12.94 0.33
C TYR A 146 -5.92 13.76 1.58
N LEU A 147 -6.85 13.85 2.54
CA LEU A 147 -6.61 14.58 3.79
C LEU A 147 -5.41 14.03 4.57
N TYR A 148 -5.16 12.71 4.53
CA TYR A 148 -3.97 12.11 5.13
C TYR A 148 -2.72 12.35 4.26
N ALA A 149 -2.84 12.18 2.95
CA ALA A 149 -1.75 12.40 1.99
C ALA A 149 -1.16 13.83 2.08
N THR A 150 -1.99 14.84 2.39
CA THR A 150 -1.56 16.23 2.57
C THR A 150 -1.29 16.63 4.02
N GLY A 151 -1.34 15.70 4.98
CA GLY A 151 -1.16 16.01 6.40
C GLY A 151 -2.27 16.85 7.05
N LYS A 152 -3.41 17.04 6.38
CA LYS A 152 -4.62 17.69 6.96
C LYS A 152 -5.31 16.79 7.99
N ARG A 153 -5.00 15.49 7.97
CA ARG A 153 -5.29 14.50 9.01
C ARG A 153 -4.03 13.72 9.31
N VAL A 154 -3.89 13.34 10.58
CA VAL A 154 -2.78 12.53 11.06
C VAL A 154 -3.33 11.16 11.44
N ALA A 155 -2.62 10.10 11.07
CA ALA A 155 -2.95 8.75 11.55
C ALA A 155 -2.84 8.73 13.07
N PRO A 156 -3.77 8.09 13.80
CA PRO A 156 -3.61 7.90 15.23
C PRO A 156 -2.30 7.15 15.50
N PRO A 157 -1.58 7.47 16.59
CA PRO A 157 -0.37 6.77 16.94
C PRO A 157 -0.64 5.27 17.05
N VAL A 158 0.26 4.46 16.52
CA VAL A 158 0.18 3.00 16.61
C VAL A 158 0.16 2.65 18.10
N GLN A 159 -0.98 2.19 18.61
CA GLN A 159 -1.04 1.57 19.93
C GLN A 159 -0.29 0.24 19.82
N ARG A 160 1.02 0.27 20.03
CA ARG A 160 1.75 -0.93 20.42
C ARG A 160 1.19 -1.28 21.79
N ASN A 161 0.39 -2.35 21.87
CA ASN A 161 -0.05 -2.90 23.14
C ASN A 161 1.18 -2.96 24.06
N ALA A 162 1.15 -2.21 25.17
CA ALA A 162 2.19 -2.30 26.17
C ALA A 162 2.32 -3.79 26.54
N ALA A 163 3.54 -4.31 26.55
CA ALA A 163 3.79 -5.66 27.00
C ALA A 163 3.06 -5.89 28.34
N PRO A 164 2.39 -7.05 28.53
CA PRO A 164 1.64 -7.29 29.76
C PRO A 164 2.55 -7.03 30.95
N LYS A 165 2.09 -6.18 31.88
CA LYS A 165 2.80 -5.94 33.13
C LYS A 165 2.95 -7.30 33.83
N VAL A 166 4.18 -7.80 33.89
CA VAL A 166 4.53 -8.91 34.78
C VAL A 166 4.34 -8.37 36.20
N VAL A 167 3.23 -8.76 36.84
CA VAL A 167 3.04 -8.54 38.26
C VAL A 167 4.04 -9.46 38.96
N LYS A 168 5.00 -8.86 39.68
CA LYS A 168 5.91 -9.56 40.57
C LYS A 168 5.20 -9.91 41.88
#